data_AF-A0AA46NNT8-F1
#
_entry.id   AF-A0AA46NNT8-F1
#
_cell.length_a   1.000
_cell.length_b   1.000
_cell.length_c   1.000
_cell.angle_alpha   90.00
_cell.angle_beta   90.00
_cell.angle_gamma   90.00
#
_symmetry.space_group_name_H-M   'P 1'
#
loop_
_entity.id
_entity.type
_entity.pdbx_description
1 polymer ?
#
loop_
_entity_poly.entity_id
_entity_poly.type
_entity_poly.pdbx_seq_one_letter_code
_entity_poly.pdbx_strand_id
1 'polypeptide(L)'
;MSFIVPVQVDYGALEVLWYSSFKNIESIILWWKVQEDIDIYKYNTALEAAKNILGNEKLVGIKTEEESNLFYKLYVDSVSLMIDNNYTSYLSYGGKKYFHKGKLNFSSAPPPM
;
A
#
# COMPACT_ATOMS: atom_id res chain seq x y z
N MET A 1 0.94 15.62 14.91
CA MET A 1 1.72 15.46 13.66
C MET A 1 1.11 14.27 12.95
N SER A 2 0.65 14.45 11.71
CA SER A 2 0.09 13.37 10.89
C SER A 2 1.21 12.74 10.06
N PHE A 3 1.23 11.41 9.96
CA PHE A 3 2.17 10.70 9.10
C PHE A 3 1.64 10.67 7.67
N ILE A 4 2.38 11.22 6.73
CA ILE A 4 2.05 11.15 5.31
C ILE A 4 2.69 9.89 4.75
N VAL A 5 1.85 8.97 4.26
CA VAL A 5 2.28 7.70 3.68
C VAL A 5 1.96 7.72 2.18
N PRO A 6 2.95 7.65 1.29
CA PRO A 6 2.71 7.45 -0.12
C PRO A 6 2.20 6.02 -0.36
N VAL A 7 1.09 5.91 -1.08
CA VAL A 7 0.42 4.66 -1.39
C VAL A 7 0.25 4.53 -2.90
N GLN A 8 0.73 3.42 -3.44
CA GLN A 8 0.40 2.97 -4.79
C GLN A 8 -0.69 1.92 -4.72
N VAL A 9 -1.71 2.06 -5.56
CA VAL A 9 -2.78 1.08 -5.74
C VAL A 9 -2.69 0.52 -7.15
N ASP A 10 -2.84 -0.80 -7.29
CA ASP A 10 -2.77 -1.50 -8.57
C ASP A 10 -1.49 -1.18 -9.35
N TYR A 11 -0.33 -1.43 -8.73
CA TYR A 11 1.00 -1.18 -9.28
C TYR A 11 1.23 0.25 -9.80
N GLY A 12 0.56 1.24 -9.20
CA GLY A 12 0.70 2.65 -9.55
C GLY A 12 -0.34 3.16 -10.55
N ALA A 13 -1.37 2.37 -10.89
CA ALA A 13 -2.52 2.89 -11.63
C ALA A 13 -3.23 4.03 -10.89
N LEU A 14 -3.15 4.02 -9.55
CA LEU A 14 -3.51 5.15 -8.71
C LEU A 14 -2.40 5.41 -7.68
N GLU A 15 -1.98 6.66 -7.59
CA GLU A 15 -1.04 7.15 -6.57
C GLU A 15 -1.75 8.14 -5.66
N VAL A 16 -1.66 7.91 -4.35
CA VAL A 16 -2.27 8.79 -3.35
C VAL A 16 -1.33 9.02 -2.17
N LEU A 17 -1.39 10.22 -1.60
CA LEU A 17 -0.86 10.50 -0.27
C LEU A 17 -1.94 10.23 0.77
N TRP A 18 -1.64 9.30 1.67
CA TRP A 18 -2.48 8.96 2.81
C TRP A 18 -2.04 9.75 4.04
N TYR A 19 -2.88 10.67 4.49
CA TYR A 19 -2.66 11.47 5.69
C TYR A 19 -3.19 10.73 6.90
N SER A 20 -2.33 9.90 7.49
CA SER A 20 -2.71 9.03 8.58
C SER A 20 -2.67 9.70 9.96
N SER A 21 -3.50 9.21 10.87
CA SER A 21 -3.52 9.60 12.28
C SER A 21 -2.44 8.91 13.12
N PHE A 22 -1.64 8.02 12.52
CA PHE A 22 -0.56 7.33 13.22
C PHE A 22 0.49 8.30 13.75
N LYS A 23 1.00 7.98 14.95
CA LYS A 23 1.98 8.82 15.65
C LYS A 23 3.42 8.40 15.39
N ASN A 24 3.63 7.16 14.96
CA ASN A 24 4.95 6.59 14.67
C ASN A 24 4.85 5.44 13.66
N ILE A 25 6.00 5.04 13.14
CA ILE A 25 6.14 3.94 12.18
C ILE A 25 5.73 2.59 12.76
N GLU A 26 5.98 2.33 14.05
CA GLU A 26 5.62 1.04 14.66
C GLU A 26 4.10 0.82 14.61
N SER A 27 3.31 1.88 14.80
CA SER A 27 1.85 1.84 14.72
C SER A 27 1.37 1.49 13.30
N ILE A 28 2.04 2.02 12.27
CA ILE A 28 1.71 1.71 10.86
C ILE A 28 2.05 0.26 10.55
N ILE A 29 3.21 -0.22 11.01
CA ILE A 29 3.62 -1.63 10.83
C ILE A 29 2.66 -2.57 11.56
N LEU A 30 2.21 -2.22 12.77
CA LEU A 30 1.23 -3.00 13.52
C LEU A 30 -0.12 -3.01 12.81
N TRP A 31 -0.61 -1.83 12.38
CA TRP A 31 -1.84 -1.71 11.60
C TRP A 31 -1.78 -2.59 10.33
N TRP A 32 -0.66 -2.58 9.62
CA TRP A 32 -0.43 -3.40 8.45
C TRP A 32 -0.54 -4.89 8.76
N LYS A 33 0.11 -5.36 9.83
CA LYS A 33 0.13 -6.78 10.23
C LYS A 33 -1.23 -7.32 10.64
N VAL A 34 -2.12 -6.48 11.16
CA VAL A 34 -3.46 -6.90 11.62
C VAL A 34 -4.53 -6.74 10.54
N GLN A 35 -4.19 -6.21 9.35
CA GLN A 35 -5.14 -6.18 8.23
C GLN A 35 -5.57 -7.62 7.91
N GLU A 36 -6.87 -7.87 7.88
CA GLU A 36 -7.34 -9.24 7.66
C GLU A 36 -7.25 -9.62 6.20
N ASP A 37 -7.64 -8.76 5.28
CA ASP A 37 -7.69 -9.07 3.86
C ASP A 37 -7.49 -7.81 3.02
N ILE A 38 -6.60 -7.88 2.03
CA ILE A 38 -6.37 -6.81 1.07
C ILE A 38 -6.65 -7.40 -0.31
N ASP A 39 -7.65 -6.88 -0.99
CA ASP A 39 -7.99 -7.27 -2.36
C ASP A 39 -8.74 -6.12 -3.03
N ILE A 40 -8.03 -5.39 -3.89
CA ILE A 40 -8.59 -4.23 -4.60
C ILE A 40 -9.64 -4.64 -5.62
N TYR A 41 -9.60 -5.89 -6.11
CA TYR A 41 -10.49 -6.37 -7.18
C TYR A 41 -11.92 -6.64 -6.68
N LYS A 42 -12.14 -6.54 -5.37
CA LYS A 42 -13.49 -6.54 -4.76
C LYS A 42 -14.25 -5.23 -4.95
N TYR A 43 -13.57 -4.17 -5.40
CA TYR A 43 -14.14 -2.83 -5.54
C TYR A 43 -14.20 -2.40 -7.00
N ASN A 44 -15.08 -1.44 -7.31
CA ASN A 44 -15.27 -1.00 -8.70
C ASN A 44 -14.14 -0.10 -9.19
N THR A 45 -13.48 0.61 -8.29
CA THR A 45 -12.39 1.54 -8.64
C THR A 45 -11.23 1.46 -7.65
N ALA A 46 -10.02 1.76 -8.11
CA ALA A 46 -8.83 1.83 -7.26
C ALA A 46 -9.00 2.86 -6.11
N LEU A 47 -9.70 3.98 -6.35
CA LEU A 47 -9.97 4.98 -5.32
C LEU A 47 -10.95 4.46 -4.25
N GLU A 48 -11.97 3.70 -4.65
CA GLU A 48 -12.89 3.05 -3.72
C GLU A 48 -12.15 2.00 -2.88
N ALA A 49 -11.31 1.17 -3.51
CA ALA A 49 -10.48 0.22 -2.81
C ALA A 49 -9.56 0.90 -1.78
N ALA A 50 -8.87 1.97 -2.19
CA ALA A 50 -8.00 2.75 -1.32
C ALA A 50 -8.74 3.28 -0.09
N LYS A 51 -9.94 3.88 -0.28
CA LYS A 51 -10.76 4.41 0.82
C LYS A 51 -11.22 3.31 1.79
N ASN A 52 -11.60 2.15 1.28
CA ASN A 52 -12.06 1.05 2.12
C ASN A 52 -10.91 0.39 2.90
N ILE A 53 -9.75 0.20 2.26
CA ILE A 53 -8.60 -0.48 2.87
C ILE A 53 -7.86 0.45 3.85
N LEU A 54 -7.62 1.70 3.45
CA LEU A 54 -6.90 2.69 4.27
C LEU A 54 -7.80 3.37 5.32
N GLY A 55 -9.12 3.20 5.19
CA GLY A 55 -10.13 3.82 6.06
C GLY A 55 -10.45 5.28 5.68
N ASN A 56 -11.29 5.92 6.52
CA ASN A 56 -11.87 7.25 6.29
C ASN A 56 -10.90 8.44 6.48
N GLU A 57 -9.60 8.18 6.44
CA GLU A 57 -8.60 9.24 6.54
C GLU A 57 -8.43 9.98 5.21
N LYS A 58 -7.79 11.15 5.25
CA LYS A 58 -7.68 11.99 4.06
C LYS A 58 -6.73 11.35 3.04
N LEU A 59 -7.27 11.05 1.86
CA LEU A 59 -6.52 10.63 0.67
C LEU A 59 -6.44 11.79 -0.32
N VAL A 60 -5.23 12.09 -0.79
CA VAL A 60 -4.98 13.09 -1.83
C VAL A 60 -4.38 12.39 -3.03
N GLY A 61 -5.08 12.38 -4.15
CA GLY A 61 -4.57 11.82 -5.41
C GLY A 61 -3.52 12.73 -6.03
N ILE A 62 -2.49 12.11 -6.61
CA ILE A 62 -1.42 12.79 -7.36
C ILE A 62 -1.94 13.13 -8.76
N LYS A 63 -1.77 14.39 -9.19
CA LYS A 63 -2.29 14.91 -10.46
C LYS A 63 -1.27 15.68 -11.27
N THR A 64 -0.27 16.27 -10.61
CA THR A 64 0.77 17.08 -11.28
C THR A 64 2.14 16.40 -11.19
N GLU A 65 3.06 16.85 -12.05
CA GLU A 65 4.45 16.39 -12.03
C GLU A 65 5.15 16.75 -10.71
N GLU A 66 4.91 17.94 -10.17
CA GLU A 66 5.46 18.37 -8.88
C GLU A 66 4.98 17.48 -7.72
N GLU A 67 3.70 17.11 -7.73
CA GLU A 67 3.12 16.17 -6.77
C GLU A 67 3.70 14.77 -6.92
N SER A 68 3.95 14.32 -8.15
CA SER A 68 4.58 13.04 -8.43
C SER A 68 6.04 13.00 -7.95
N ASN A 69 6.81 14.06 -8.20
CA ASN A 69 8.17 14.19 -7.69
C ASN A 69 8.22 14.14 -6.15
N LEU A 70 7.29 14.83 -5.48
CA LEU A 70 7.14 14.74 -4.03
C LEU A 70 6.77 13.32 -3.59
N PHE A 71 5.81 12.69 -4.27
CA PHE A 71 5.36 11.33 -3.98
C PHE A 71 6.53 10.34 -4.03
N TYR A 72 7.30 10.31 -5.12
CA TYR A 72 8.40 9.37 -5.29
C TYR A 72 9.55 9.62 -4.33
N LYS A 73 9.83 10.88 -3.99
CA LYS A 73 10.78 11.21 -2.92
C LYS A 73 10.34 10.60 -1.58
N LEU A 74 9.08 10.80 -1.20
CA LEU A 74 8.53 10.18 0.02
C LEU A 74 8.52 8.65 -0.06
N TYR A 75 8.20 8.09 -1.23
CA TYR A 75 8.07 6.65 -1.43
C TYR A 75 9.39 5.90 -1.18
N VAL A 76 10.51 6.54 -1.53
CA VAL A 76 11.87 6.02 -1.31
C VAL A 76 12.37 6.30 0.10
N ASP A 77 12.17 7.53 0.61
CA ASP A 77 12.80 8.00 1.84
C ASP A 77 12.04 7.63 3.12
N SER A 78 10.78 7.20 3.01
CA SER A 78 9.88 6.97 4.15
C SER A 78 9.18 5.60 4.12
N VAL A 79 8.21 5.40 5.02
CA VAL A 79 7.32 4.24 4.94
C VAL A 79 6.38 4.41 3.77
N SER A 80 6.24 3.39 2.94
CA SER A 80 5.35 3.40 1.77
C SER A 80 4.53 2.13 1.66
N LEU A 81 3.40 2.23 0.97
CA LEU A 81 2.50 1.10 0.74
C LEU A 81 2.33 0.83 -0.76
N MET A 82 2.28 -0.45 -1.09
CA MET A 82 1.74 -0.96 -2.34
C MET A 82 0.53 -1.83 -1.99
N ILE A 83 -0.64 -1.47 -2.53
CA ILE A 83 -1.91 -2.14 -2.31
C ILE A 83 -2.39 -2.71 -3.65
N ASP A 84 -2.63 -4.01 -3.66
CA ASP A 84 -3.20 -4.76 -4.78
C ASP A 84 -4.00 -5.92 -4.21
N ASN A 85 -3.36 -7.05 -3.92
CA ASN A 85 -4.04 -8.19 -3.30
C ASN A 85 -3.22 -8.77 -2.16
N ASN A 86 -3.77 -9.81 -1.50
CA ASN A 86 -3.16 -10.44 -0.34
C ASN A 86 -1.72 -10.92 -0.54
N TYR A 87 -1.32 -11.19 -1.79
CA TYR A 87 -0.05 -11.82 -2.13
C TYR A 87 1.00 -10.84 -2.63
N THR A 88 0.54 -9.76 -3.26
CA THR A 88 1.40 -8.76 -3.91
C THR A 88 1.50 -7.47 -3.12
N SER A 89 0.55 -7.20 -2.22
CA SER A 89 0.58 -6.00 -1.38
C SER A 89 1.72 -6.07 -0.37
N TYR A 90 2.38 -4.94 -0.16
CA TYR A 90 3.47 -4.82 0.80
C TYR A 90 3.57 -3.42 1.40
N LEU A 91 4.07 -3.37 2.63
CA LEU A 91 4.63 -2.18 3.25
C LEU A 91 6.14 -2.17 3.03
N SER A 92 6.72 -1.04 2.61
CA SER A 92 8.15 -0.85 2.48
C SER A 92 8.65 0.13 3.54
N TYR A 93 9.68 -0.25 4.29
CA TYR A 93 10.31 0.62 5.27
C TYR A 93 11.75 0.17 5.58
N GLY A 94 12.69 1.12 5.62
CA GLY A 94 14.08 0.85 5.98
C GLY A 94 14.78 -0.17 5.07
N GLY A 95 14.48 -0.14 3.77
CA GLY A 95 15.01 -1.08 2.78
C GLY A 95 14.40 -2.50 2.85
N LYS A 96 13.41 -2.73 3.71
CA LYS A 96 12.72 -4.01 3.87
C LYS A 96 11.29 -3.94 3.34
N LYS A 97 10.81 -5.04 2.76
CA LYS A 97 9.40 -5.23 2.37
C LYS A 97 8.72 -6.20 3.32
N TYR A 98 7.56 -5.78 3.83
CA TYR A 98 6.67 -6.55 4.69
C TYR A 98 5.44 -6.91 3.86
N PHE A 99 5.44 -8.09 3.23
CA PHE A 99 4.30 -8.59 2.46
C PHE A 99 3.12 -8.89 3.37
N HIS A 100 1.90 -8.76 2.84
CA HIS A 100 0.67 -8.94 3.62
C HIS A 100 0.46 -10.38 4.11
N LYS A 101 0.01 -11.29 3.24
CA LYS A 101 -0.15 -12.73 3.54
C LYS A 101 0.93 -13.61 2.91
N GLY A 102 2.06 -13.00 2.53
CA GLY A 102 3.22 -13.68 1.93
C GLY A 102 3.14 -13.79 0.40
N LYS A 103 4.24 -14.19 -0.23
CA LYS A 103 4.25 -14.54 -1.66
C LYS A 103 3.38 -15.76 -1.86
N LEU A 104 2.55 -15.79 -2.91
CA LEU A 104 2.05 -17.04 -3.47
C LEU A 104 3.22 -18.01 -3.54
N ASN A 105 3.18 -19.06 -2.73
CA ASN A 105 3.95 -20.26 -3.01
C ASN A 105 3.33 -20.85 -4.27
N PHE A 106 3.68 -20.33 -5.44
CA PHE A 106 3.55 -21.10 -6.66
C PHE A 106 4.40 -22.34 -6.41
N SER A 107 3.73 -23.46 -6.10
CA SER A 107 4.40 -24.75 -6.11
C SER A 107 5.05 -24.87 -7.49
N SER A 108 6.37 -24.90 -7.52
CA SER A 108 7.15 -25.16 -8.74
C SER A 108 6.97 -26.60 -9.23
N ALA A 109 6.08 -27.38 -8.63
CA ALA A 109 5.74 -28.70 -9.13
C ALA A 109 4.91 -28.54 -10.42
N PRO A 110 5.41 -29.03 -11.57
CA PRO A 110 4.57 -29.15 -12.75
C PRO A 110 3.38 -30.08 -12.43
N PRO A 111 2.23 -29.88 -13.10
CA PRO A 111 1.09 -30.78 -12.93
C PRO A 111 1.53 -32.22 -13.23
N PRO A 112 1.03 -33.22 -12.47
CA PRO A 112 1.33 -34.61 -12.75
C PRO A 112 0.90 -34.94 -14.18
N MET A 113 1.83 -35.55 -14.93
CA MET A 113 1.61 -36.06 -16.30
C MET A 113 0.54 -37.16 -16.31
#